data_AF-A2F4V6-F1
#
_entry.id   AF-A2F4V6-F1
#
_cell.length_a   1.000
_cell.length_b   1.000
_cell.length_c   1.000
_cell.angle_alpha   90.00
_cell.angle_beta   90.00
_cell.angle_gamma   90.00
#
_symmetry.space_group_name_H-M   'P 1'
#
loop_
_entity.id
_entity.type
_entity.pdbx_description
1 polymer ?
#
loop_
_entity_poly.entity_id
_entity_poly.type
_entity_poly.pdbx_seq_one_letter_code
_entity_poly.pdbx_strand_id
1 'polypeptide(L)'
;MRGASSAASAANAAIEHMRSWYFGTPAGDWVSMAIPVPDNEPYGIKKCVIYSFPVTVDKAGIHVVEGLHINDWVRGKMEASEKELFTEKATSWKVLGL
;
A
#
# COMPACT_ATOMS: atom_id res chain seq x y z
N MET A 1 -13.92 15.80 24.86
CA MET A 1 -12.61 15.18 24.59
C MET A 1 -12.33 15.27 23.09
N ARG A 2 -11.50 16.22 22.65
CA ARG A 2 -10.66 16.02 21.46
C ARG A 2 -9.35 15.44 21.99
N GLY A 3 -8.83 14.36 21.44
CA GLY A 3 -7.42 14.00 21.68
C GLY A 3 -7.13 12.69 22.43
N ALA A 4 -7.82 11.60 22.10
CA ALA A 4 -7.12 10.31 22.07
C ALA A 4 -7.00 9.94 20.60
N SER A 5 -5.77 9.86 20.08
CA SER A 5 -5.52 9.31 18.76
C SER A 5 -6.04 7.86 18.71
N SER A 6 -6.24 7.33 17.51
CA SER A 6 -6.62 5.94 17.25
C SER A 6 -5.50 4.94 17.60
N ALA A 7 -4.73 5.19 18.66
CA ALA A 7 -3.51 4.47 19.02
C ALA A 7 -3.71 2.97 19.17
N ALA A 8 -4.79 2.54 19.83
CA ALA A 8 -5.08 1.11 20.00
C ALA A 8 -5.38 0.41 18.66
N SER A 9 -6.17 1.03 17.78
CA SER A 9 -6.49 0.44 16.48
C SER A 9 -5.31 0.52 15.51
N ALA A 10 -4.50 1.57 15.57
CA ALA A 10 -3.25 1.67 14.82
C ALA A 10 -2.24 0.60 15.24
N ALA A 11 -2.10 0.34 16.54
CA ALA A 11 -1.25 -0.73 17.05
C ALA A 11 -1.75 -2.11 16.59
N ASN A 12 -3.06 -2.35 16.65
CA ASN A 12 -3.65 -3.58 16.15
C ASN A 12 -3.40 -3.77 14.66
N ALA A 13 -3.60 -2.73 13.84
CA ALA A 13 -3.33 -2.78 12.40
C ALA A 13 -1.86 -3.08 12.09
N ALA A 14 -0.92 -2.52 12.85
CA ALA A 14 0.50 -2.84 12.70
C ALA A 14 0.82 -4.30 13.04
N ILE A 15 0.21 -4.85 14.09
CA ILE A 15 0.34 -6.26 14.47
C ILE A 15 -0.23 -7.17 13.39
N GLU A 16 -1.43 -6.87 12.89
CA GLU A 16 -2.08 -7.65 11.82
C GLU A 16 -1.30 -7.60 10.51
N HIS A 17 -0.73 -6.44 10.18
CA HIS A 17 0.15 -6.28 9.02
C HIS A 17 1.37 -7.19 9.12
N MET A 18 2.10 -7.13 10.24
CA MET A 18 3.28 -7.98 10.46
C MET A 18 2.92 -9.47 10.54
N ARG A 19 1.78 -9.80 11.13
CA ARG A 19 1.27 -11.19 11.20
C ARG A 19 1.01 -11.73 9.80
N SER A 20 0.33 -10.96 8.95
CA SER A 20 0.03 -11.37 7.58
C SER A 20 1.31 -11.50 6.75
N TRP A 21 2.27 -10.59 6.95
CA TRP A 21 3.57 -10.68 6.30
C TRP A 21 4.34 -11.94 6.71
N TYR A 22 4.37 -12.27 8.00
CA TYR A 22 5.18 -13.38 8.50
C TYR A 22 4.52 -14.76 8.31
N PHE A 23 3.22 -14.87 8.58
CA PHE A 23 2.49 -16.14 8.55
C PHE A 23 1.73 -16.40 7.25
N GLY A 24 1.67 -15.41 6.35
CA GLY A 24 0.89 -15.47 5.14
C GLY A 24 -0.56 -14.98 5.31
N THR A 25 -1.25 -14.82 4.19
CA THR A 25 -2.67 -14.44 4.15
C THR A 25 -3.58 -15.68 4.11
N PRO A 26 -4.83 -15.59 4.61
CA PRO A 26 -5.81 -16.66 4.45
C PRO A 26 -6.06 -17.03 2.98
N ALA A 27 -6.37 -18.30 2.72
CA ALA A 27 -6.66 -18.75 1.35
C ALA A 27 -7.94 -18.10 0.80
N GLY A 28 -7.85 -17.53 -0.40
CA GLY A 28 -8.96 -16.84 -1.06
C GLY A 28 -9.23 -15.43 -0.53
N ASP A 29 -8.35 -14.89 0.31
CA ASP A 29 -8.46 -13.54 0.86
C ASP A 29 -7.15 -12.75 0.64
N TRP A 30 -7.22 -11.42 0.75
CA TRP A 30 -6.07 -10.53 0.60
C TRP A 30 -6.08 -9.43 1.66
N VAL A 31 -4.93 -8.81 1.87
CA VAL A 31 -4.78 -7.65 2.76
C VAL A 31 -4.24 -6.45 1.99
N SER A 32 -4.37 -5.26 2.55
CA SER A 32 -3.75 -4.06 2.01
C SER A 32 -2.34 -3.89 2.58
N MET A 33 -1.32 -3.80 1.73
CA MET A 33 0.05 -3.50 2.15
C MET A 33 0.67 -2.43 1.25
N ALA A 34 1.31 -1.44 1.89
CA ALA A 34 2.12 -0.44 1.20
C ALA A 34 3.49 -1.03 0.89
N ILE A 35 3.77 -1.30 -0.38
CA ILE A 35 5.01 -1.94 -0.86
C ILE A 35 5.64 -1.11 -1.98
N PRO A 36 6.95 -1.30 -2.27
CA PRO A 36 7.55 -0.76 -3.50
C PRO A 36 6.75 -1.24 -4.70
N VAL A 37 6.39 -0.31 -5.58
CA VAL A 37 5.64 -0.63 -6.81
C VAL A 37 6.42 -1.66 -7.62
N PRO A 38 5.84 -2.85 -7.89
CA PRO A 38 6.50 -3.93 -8.64
C PRO A 38 6.91 -3.54 -10.07
N ASP A 39 7.79 -4.35 -10.66
CA ASP A 39 8.38 -4.02 -11.95
C ASP A 39 7.39 -3.96 -13.12
N ASN A 40 6.27 -4.67 -13.01
CA ASN A 40 5.19 -4.72 -13.99
C ASN A 40 4.15 -3.59 -13.82
N GLU A 41 4.38 -2.62 -12.92
CA GLU A 41 3.51 -1.45 -12.69
C GLU A 41 2.02 -1.84 -12.60
N PRO A 42 1.65 -2.68 -11.61
CA PRO A 42 0.29 -3.20 -11.51
C PRO A 42 -0.73 -2.06 -11.42
N TYR A 43 -1.84 -2.22 -12.14
CA TYR A 43 -2.88 -1.20 -12.30
C TYR A 43 -2.42 0.14 -12.90
N GLY A 44 -1.22 0.19 -13.50
CA GLY A 44 -0.65 1.40 -14.11
C GLY A 44 -0.06 2.39 -13.11
N ILE A 45 0.15 1.99 -11.86
CA ILE A 45 0.84 2.81 -10.86
C ILE A 45 2.34 2.82 -11.18
N LYS A 46 2.95 4.00 -11.27
CA LYS A 46 4.34 4.18 -11.66
C LYS A 46 5.31 3.78 -10.54
N LYS A 47 6.49 3.31 -10.94
CA LYS A 47 7.58 2.95 -10.02
C LYS A 47 8.11 4.11 -9.18
N CYS A 48 8.97 3.74 -8.23
CA CYS A 48 9.77 4.64 -7.40
C CYS A 48 8.98 5.38 -6.31
N VAL A 49 7.81 4.84 -5.91
CA VAL A 49 7.05 5.20 -4.72
C VAL A 49 6.65 3.93 -3.96
N ILE A 50 6.24 4.08 -2.70
CA ILE A 50 5.59 3.01 -1.92
C ILE A 50 4.08 3.22 -2.06
N TYR A 51 3.35 2.22 -2.55
CA TYR A 51 1.91 2.32 -2.82
C TYR A 51 1.18 1.13 -2.18
N SER A 52 -0.04 1.37 -1.69
CA SER A 52 -0.87 0.34 -1.06
C SER A 52 -1.62 -0.48 -2.11
N PHE A 53 -1.31 -1.77 -2.21
CA PHE A 53 -1.97 -2.72 -3.11
C PHE A 53 -2.76 -3.77 -2.32
N PRO A 54 -3.79 -4.37 -2.92
CA PRO A 54 -4.30 -5.65 -2.45
C PRO A 54 -3.24 -6.72 -2.70
N VAL A 55 -2.84 -7.44 -1.66
CA VAL A 55 -1.78 -8.44 -1.73
C VAL A 55 -2.15 -9.72 -1.01
N THR A 56 -1.63 -10.83 -1.51
CA THR A 56 -1.54 -12.10 -0.80
C THR A 56 -0.10 -12.32 -0.35
N VAL A 57 0.10 -13.01 0.76
CA VAL A 57 1.43 -13.34 1.27
C VAL A 57 1.57 -14.85 1.45
N ASP A 58 2.67 -15.40 0.94
CA ASP A 58 3.03 -16.81 1.09
C ASP A 58 4.53 -16.99 1.37
N LYS A 59 5.04 -18.22 1.24
CA LYS A 59 6.46 -18.54 1.46
C LYS A 59 7.42 -17.87 0.48
N ALA A 60 6.95 -17.48 -0.71
CA ALA A 60 7.75 -16.77 -1.71
C ALA A 60 7.73 -15.25 -1.48
N GLY A 61 6.82 -14.75 -0.64
CA GLY A 61 6.75 -13.36 -0.22
C GLY A 61 5.40 -12.72 -0.52
N ILE A 62 5.43 -11.43 -0.85
CA ILE A 62 4.25 -10.61 -1.11
C ILE A 62 3.94 -10.64 -2.61
N HIS A 63 2.68 -10.89 -2.96
CA HIS A 63 2.20 -10.91 -4.35
C HIS A 63 1.02 -9.97 -4.50
N VAL A 64 1.06 -9.08 -5.49
CA VAL A 64 -0.08 -8.19 -5.80
C VAL A 64 -1.20 -9.02 -6.41
N VAL A 65 -2.41 -8.84 -5.90
CA VAL A 65 -3.61 -9.41 -6.51
C VAL A 65 -3.92 -8.62 -7.77
N GLU A 66 -3.91 -9.29 -8.92
CA GLU A 66 -4.20 -8.70 -10.23
C GLU A 66 -5.63 -9.04 -10.71
N GLY A 67 -6.07 -8.37 -11.76
CA GLY A 67 -7.36 -8.67 -12.41
C GLY A 67 -8.60 -8.08 -11.73
N LEU A 68 -8.43 -7.26 -10.68
CA LEU A 68 -9.57 -6.55 -10.07
C LEU A 68 -10.10 -5.47 -11.03
N HIS A 69 -11.43 -5.37 -11.12
CA HIS A 69 -12.08 -4.38 -11.96
C HIS A 69 -11.91 -2.98 -11.36
N ILE A 70 -11.30 -2.07 -12.13
CA ILE A 70 -11.13 -0.67 -11.77
C ILE A 70 -12.04 0.18 -12.65
N ASN A 71 -13.11 0.72 -12.05
CA ASN A 71 -13.97 1.69 -12.72
C ASN A 71 -13.36 3.11 -12.70
N ASP A 72 -13.97 4.04 -13.42
CA ASP A 72 -13.45 5.41 -13.58
C ASP A 72 -13.37 6.18 -12.25
N TRP A 73 -14.30 5.94 -11.34
CA TRP A 73 -14.30 6.57 -10.01
C TRP A 73 -13.11 6.08 -9.16
N VAL A 74 -12.89 4.76 -9.12
CA VAL A 74 -11.74 4.18 -8.41
C VAL A 74 -10.43 4.64 -9.05
N ARG A 75 -10.36 4.65 -10.39
CA ARG A 75 -9.19 5.14 -11.14
C ARG A 75 -8.84 6.58 -10.74
N GLY A 76 -9.82 7.48 -10.71
CA GLY A 76 -9.58 8.86 -10.30
C GLY A 76 -9.06 8.99 -8.86
N LYS A 77 -9.45 8.09 -7.95
CA LYS A 77 -8.90 8.05 -6.58
C LYS A 77 -7.47 7.52 -6.53
N MET A 78 -7.18 6.49 -7.33
CA MET A 78 -5.83 5.94 -7.44
C MET A 78 -4.85 6.98 -8.00
N GLU A 79 -5.22 7.68 -9.07
CA GLU A 79 -4.41 8.74 -9.68
C GLU A 79 -4.15 9.92 -8.72
N ALA A 80 -5.16 10.30 -7.93
CA ALA A 80 -5.00 11.35 -6.92
C ALA A 80 -3.99 10.94 -5.83
N SER A 81 -4.08 9.70 -5.34
CA SER A 81 -3.17 9.18 -4.32
C SER A 81 -1.74 8.98 -4.87
N GLU A 82 -1.60 8.50 -6.10
CA GLU A 82 -0.30 8.39 -6.77
C GLU A 82 0.38 9.76 -6.86
N LYS A 83 -0.35 10.78 -7.33
CA LYS A 83 0.16 12.15 -7.44
C LYS A 83 0.62 12.73 -6.08
N GLU A 84 -0.12 12.44 -5.02
CA GLU A 84 0.25 12.84 -3.66
C GLU A 84 1.59 12.19 -3.25
N LEU A 85 1.75 10.89 -3.43
CA LEU A 85 2.98 10.16 -3.09
C LEU A 85 4.21 10.68 -3.85
N PHE A 86 4.07 11.01 -5.14
CA PHE A 86 5.18 11.64 -5.89
C PHE A 86 5.51 13.04 -5.37
N THR A 87 4.50 13.79 -4.93
CA THR A 87 4.70 15.12 -4.33
C THR A 87 5.42 15.03 -2.98
N GLU A 88 5.01 14.08 -2.13
CA GLU A 88 5.66 13.79 -0.85
C GLU A 88 7.11 13.34 -1.03
N LYS A 89 7.37 12.46 -2.01
CA LYS A 89 8.71 12.04 -2.38
C LYS A 89 9.59 13.21 -2.78
N ALA A 90 9.14 14.05 -3.72
CA ALA A 90 9.90 15.21 -4.18
C ALA A 90 10.20 16.19 -3.03
N THR A 91 9.23 16.41 -2.14
CA THR A 91 9.39 17.24 -0.94
C THR A 91 10.43 16.62 0.00
N SER A 92 10.34 15.32 0.26
CA SER A 92 11.25 14.58 1.14
C SER A 92 12.68 14.60 0.61
N TRP A 93 12.88 14.40 -0.69
CA TRP A 93 14.21 14.47 -1.33
C TRP A 93 14.83 15.85 -1.18
N LYS A 94 14.05 16.92 -1.41
CA LYS A 94 14.51 18.29 -1.18
C LYS A 94 14.93 18.54 0.27
N VAL A 95 14.19 18.00 1.25
CA VAL A 95 14.52 18.14 2.67
C VAL A 95 15.76 17.33 3.05
N LEU A 96 15.92 16.14 2.49
CA LEU A 96 17.04 15.25 2.75
C LEU A 96 18.32 15.60 1.96
N GLY A 97 18.22 16.50 0.97
CA GLY A 97 19.35 16.87 0.11
C GLY A 97 19.76 15.76 -0.87
N LEU A 98 18.80 14.91 -1.27
CA LEU A 98 18.96 13.84 -2.24
C LEU A 98 18.50 14.27 -3.64
#